data_AF-A0A2V7JTZ9-F1
#
_entry.id   AF-A0A2V7JTZ9-F1
#
_cell.length_a   1.000
_cell.length_b   1.000
_cell.length_c   1.000
_cell.angle_alpha   90.00
_cell.angle_beta   90.00
_cell.angle_gamma   90.00
#
_symmetry.space_group_name_H-M   'P 1'
#
loop_
_entity.id
_entity.type
_entity.pdbx_description
1 polymer ?
#
loop_
_entity_poly.entity_id
_entity_poly.type
_entity_poly.pdbx_seq_one_letter_code
_entity_poly.pdbx_strand_id
1 'polypeptide(L)' 'MKHISIGGLDVSRIGLGAMSMAGYYNIGSGSDAESIRTIHRALDLGVTHIDTAEIYGPYTNEELVG' A
#
# COMPACT_ATOMS: atom_id res chain seq x y z
N MET A 1 -1.15 16.83 -4.11
CA MET A 1 -0.20 15.81 -4.61
C MET A 1 0.27 16.20 -6.01
N LYS A 2 1.51 15.88 -6.42
CA LYS A 2 1.96 16.01 -7.83
C LYS A 2 1.78 14.66 -8.53
N HIS A 3 1.39 14.64 -9.80
CA HIS A 3 1.18 13.39 -10.54
C HIS A 3 2.21 13.16 -11.66
N ILE A 4 2.28 11.92 -12.14
CA ILE A 4 3.09 11.46 -13.27
C ILE A 4 2.32 10.39 -14.05
N SER A 5 2.53 10.32 -15.37
CA SER A 5 1.96 9.27 -16.20
C SER A 5 2.83 8.02 -16.21
N ILE A 6 2.24 6.86 -15.89
CA ILE A 6 2.88 5.54 -16.01
C ILE A 6 2.00 4.68 -16.93
N GLY A 7 2.47 4.36 -18.14
CA GLY A 7 1.72 3.52 -19.08
C GLY A 7 0.32 4.04 -19.45
N GLY A 8 0.10 5.36 -19.36
CA GLY A 8 -1.21 5.99 -19.58
C GLY A 8 -2.06 6.19 -18.32
N LEU A 9 -1.65 5.67 -17.17
CA LEU A 9 -2.29 5.94 -15.87
C LEU A 9 -1.73 7.24 -15.28
N ASP A 10 -2.60 8.16 -14.87
CA ASP A 10 -2.22 9.34 -14.09
C ASP A 10 -2.18 8.99 -12.60
N VAL A 11 -0.99 8.99 -12.01
CA VAL A 11 -0.80 8.53 -10.63
C VAL A 11 -0.02 9.54 -9.79
N SER A 12 -0.19 9.50 -8.47
CA SER A 12 0.62 10.27 -7.54
C SER A 12 2.10 9.94 -7.69
N ARG A 13 2.96 10.98 -7.75
CA ARG A 13 4.42 10.81 -7.86
C ARG A 13 5.04 10.10 -6.66
N ILE A 14 4.34 10.10 -5.52
CA ILE A 14 4.67 9.32 -4.33
C ILE A 14 3.59 8.26 -4.18
N GLY A 15 4.00 7.00 -4.14
CA GLY A 15 3.12 5.86 -3.88
C GLY A 15 3.26 5.35 -2.43
N LEU A 16 2.36 4.45 -2.05
CA LEU A 16 2.42 3.71 -0.80
C LEU A 16 2.87 2.27 -1.08
N GLY A 17 4.02 1.87 -0.56
CA GLY A 17 4.44 0.46 -0.56
C GLY A 17 3.81 -0.29 0.61
N ALA A 18 3.10 -1.38 0.31
CA ALA A 18 2.35 -2.17 1.27
C ALA A 18 3.14 -3.36 1.86
N MET A 19 4.44 -3.50 1.56
CA MET A 19 5.25 -4.66 1.94
C MET A 19 5.23 -5.03 3.43
N SER A 20 5.15 -4.03 4.31
CA SER A 20 5.19 -4.24 5.77
C SER A 20 3.83 -4.49 6.39
N MET A 21 2.73 -4.45 5.63
CA MET A 21 1.38 -4.43 6.19
C MET A 21 0.90 -5.80 6.69
N ALA A 22 1.16 -6.87 5.93
CA ALA A 22 0.83 -8.24 6.32
C ALA A 22 2.03 -9.06 6.83
N GLY A 23 3.14 -8.40 7.19
CA GLY A 23 4.27 -9.02 7.87
C GLY A 23 5.11 -9.94 6.97
N TYR A 24 5.96 -9.34 6.14
CA TYR A 24 7.01 -10.08 5.45
C TYR A 24 8.10 -10.55 6.44
N TYR A 25 8.38 -11.85 6.48
CA TYR A 25 9.43 -12.47 7.31
C TYR A 25 9.40 -12.11 8.82
N ASN A 26 8.21 -12.02 9.45
CA ASN A 26 8.07 -11.65 10.88
C ASN A 26 8.65 -10.27 11.24
N ILE A 27 8.96 -9.43 10.25
CA ILE A 27 9.35 -8.03 10.47
C ILE A 27 8.08 -7.20 10.37
N GLY A 28 7.68 -6.62 11.51
CA GLY A 28 6.64 -5.61 11.53
C GLY A 28 5.25 -6.14 11.20
N SER A 29 4.78 -7.19 11.87
CA SER A 29 3.34 -7.46 11.98
C SER A 29 2.67 -6.29 12.72
N GLY A 30 2.49 -5.18 12.01
CA GLY A 30 1.57 -4.13 12.41
C GLY A 30 0.18 -4.73 12.57
N SER A 31 -0.62 -4.17 13.45
CA SER A 31 -2.04 -4.54 13.51
C SER A 31 -2.68 -4.23 12.15
N ASP A 32 -3.48 -5.15 11.61
CA ASP A 32 -4.31 -4.92 10.40
C ASP A 32 -5.03 -3.58 10.47
N ALA A 33 -5.51 -3.21 11.66
CA ALA A 33 -6.19 -1.94 11.88
C ALA A 33 -5.27 -0.72 11.66
N GLU A 34 -4.00 -0.78 12.04
CA GLU A 34 -3.01 0.28 11.74
C GLU A 34 -2.61 0.30 10.26
N SER A 35 -2.48 -0.88 9.64
CA SER A 35 -2.22 -0.99 8.20
C SER A 35 -3.34 -0.35 7.39
N ILE A 36 -4.59 -0.68 7.71
CA ILE A 36 -5.80 -0.09 7.09
C ILE A 36 -5.85 1.42 7.32
N ARG A 37 -5.57 1.90 8.55
CA ARG A 37 -5.48 3.34 8.83
C ARG A 37 -4.42 4.04 7.98
N THR A 38 -3.28 3.39 7.79
CA THR A 38 -2.18 3.93 6.97
C THR A 38 -2.58 4.04 5.50
N ILE A 39 -3.24 3.01 4.96
CA ILE A 39 -3.79 3.03 3.59
C ILE A 39 -4.78 4.18 3.43
N HIS A 40 -5.79 4.28 4.30
CA HIS A 40 -6.76 5.37 4.24
C HIS A 40 -6.10 6.74 4.36
N ARG A 41 -5.13 6.89 5.27
CA ARG A 41 -4.42 8.16 5.41
C ARG A 41 -3.64 8.53 4.15
N ALA A 42 -3.03 7.56 3.46
CA ALA A 42 -2.36 7.82 2.19
C ALA A 42 -3.35 8.30 1.12
N LEU A 43 -4.52 7.67 1.02
CA LEU A 43 -5.60 8.08 0.12
C LEU A 43 -6.09 9.50 0.44
N ASP A 44 -6.30 9.83 1.72
CA ASP A 44 -6.68 11.18 2.17
C ASP A 44 -5.64 12.25 1.80
N LEU A 45 -4.36 11.86 1.73
CA LEU A 45 -3.25 12.73 1.32
C LEU A 45 -3.13 12.86 -0.22
N GLY A 46 -3.95 12.13 -0.98
CA GLY A 46 -3.99 12.14 -2.43
C GLY A 46 -3.02 11.16 -3.09
N VAL A 47 -2.60 10.09 -2.39
CA VAL A 47 -1.90 8.97 -3.01
C VAL A 47 -2.90 8.18 -3.86
N THR A 48 -2.50 7.86 -5.09
CA THR A 48 -3.30 7.05 -6.04
C THR A 48 -2.53 5.85 -6.58
N HIS A 49 -1.29 5.66 -6.12
CA HIS A 49 -0.45 4.51 -6.47
C HIS A 49 -0.13 3.69 -5.21
N ILE A 50 -0.70 2.49 -5.11
CA ILE A 50 -0.41 1.54 -4.03
C ILE A 50 0.33 0.36 -4.67
N ASP A 51 1.51 0.06 -4.13
CA ASP A 51 2.35 -1.06 -4.54
C ASP A 51 2.19 -2.21 -3.54
N THR A 52 1.81 -3.38 -4.03
CA THR A 52 1.62 -4.60 -3.25
C THR A 52 2.05 -5.82 -4.07
N ALA A 53 2.16 -6.98 -3.42
CA ALA A 53 2.50 -8.24 -4.06
C ALA A 53 2.01 -9.42 -3.23
N GLU A 54 1.71 -10.55 -3.89
CA GLU A 54 1.33 -11.83 -3.25
C GLU A 54 2.34 -12.26 -2.16
N ILE A 55 3.63 -11.98 -2.37
CA ILE A 55 4.70 -12.40 -1.47
C ILE A 55 4.76 -11.59 -0.15
N TYR A 56 4.07 -10.44 -0.06
CA TYR A 56 4.14 -9.51 1.07
C TYR A 56 3.31 -9.91 2.29
N GLY A 57 3.44 -11.16 2.75
CA GLY A 57 2.45 -11.81 3.59
C GLY A 57 1.62 -12.69 2.67
N PRO A 58 2.03 -13.98 2.50
CA PRO A 58 1.46 -14.86 1.49
C PRO A 58 -0.07 -14.84 1.51
N TYR A 59 -0.66 -14.33 0.43
CA TYR A 59 -2.10 -14.18 0.19
C TYR A 59 -2.86 -13.17 1.08
N THR A 60 -2.24 -12.58 2.09
CA THR A 60 -2.93 -11.72 3.07
C THR A 60 -2.76 -10.23 2.81
N ASN A 61 -1.70 -9.80 2.13
CA ASN A 61 -1.46 -8.37 1.91
C ASN A 61 -2.44 -7.73 0.93
N GLU A 62 -2.85 -8.47 -0.09
CA GLU A 62 -3.81 -7.99 -1.08
C GLU A 62 -5.22 -7.87 -0.46
N GLU A 63 -5.56 -8.73 0.51
CA GLU A 63 -6.80 -8.62 1.30
C GLU A 63 -6.81 -7.37 2.20
N LEU A 64 -5.65 -6.93 2.71
CA LEU A 64 -5.57 -5.68 3.47
C LEU A 64 -5.70 -4.43 2.58
N VAL A 65 -5.33 -4.55 1.31
CA VAL A 65 -5.37 -3.43 0.34
C VAL A 65 -6.76 -3.26 -0.29
N GLY A 66 -7.50 -4.35 -0.51
CA GLY A 66 -8.82 -4.37 -1.18
C GLY A 66 -10.00 -4.15 -0.25
#